data_AF-A0A6J1N363-F1
#
_entry.id   AF-A0A6J1N363-F1
#
_cell.length_a   1.000
_cell.length_b   1.000
_cell.length_c   1.000
_cell.angle_alpha   90.00
_cell.angle_beta   90.00
_cell.angle_gamma   90.00
#
_symmetry.space_group_name_H-M   'P 1'
#
loop_
_entity.id
_entity.type
_entity.pdbx_description
1 polymer ?
#
loop_
_entity_poly.entity_id
_entity_poly.type
_entity_poly.pdbx_seq_one_letter_code
_entity_poly.pdbx_strand_id
1 'polypeptide(L)'
;MPFLDIAFEAEVSRYEDPDFEEVAQYNCNEDPKTRPKAIEELRNIIYERGECNPRRTDDAYLLRFLRCRKFIPALAHKLMIRYEDLRKKYPHLYDCNPFCLDRVKDVYGGTLPDSPTNGRITIMRFGRWDTSAVPIEDVVRCALLMDEIAAMQPKLQVLGVTIIVDLEGLSVSHVRQLTPAIAHQIVSLMGVSFPLLNHGLHVIRYSWILNTFFYVFKQFIPAAAWNRMHFHGYDMTSLHKHIDPEYLPPEYGGRSRQTITFEEWVRGVNRYKDDFMVSELRELGYTVTK
;
A
#
# COMPACT_ATOMS: atom_id res chain seq x y z
N MET A 1 -17.08 -11.11 19.65
CA MET A 1 -16.16 -11.72 18.68
C MET A 1 -14.73 -11.48 19.12
N PRO A 2 -13.81 -12.44 18.96
CA PRO A 2 -12.37 -12.22 19.11
C PRO A 2 -11.89 -10.99 18.31
N PHE A 3 -10.92 -10.24 18.83
CA PHE A 3 -10.37 -9.02 18.19
C PHE A 3 -10.00 -9.23 16.71
N LEU A 4 -9.41 -10.39 16.39
CA LEU A 4 -8.99 -10.72 15.02
C LEU A 4 -10.17 -10.86 14.05
N ASP A 5 -11.28 -11.46 14.48
CA ASP A 5 -12.44 -11.63 13.60
C ASP A 5 -13.05 -10.26 13.22
N ILE A 6 -13.13 -9.32 14.17
CA ILE A 6 -13.57 -7.94 13.92
C ILE A 6 -12.61 -7.21 12.97
N ALA A 7 -11.31 -7.37 13.18
CA ALA A 7 -10.31 -6.74 12.33
C ALA A 7 -10.41 -7.23 10.87
N PHE A 8 -10.63 -8.53 10.65
CA PHE A 8 -10.73 -9.10 9.31
C PHE A 8 -12.06 -8.81 8.62
N GLU A 9 -13.17 -8.72 9.36
CA GLU A 9 -14.42 -8.17 8.82
C GLU A 9 -14.23 -6.72 8.35
N ALA A 10 -13.44 -5.92 9.08
CA ALA A 10 -13.12 -4.55 8.66
C ALA A 10 -12.23 -4.49 7.40
N GLU A 11 -11.30 -5.42 7.21
CA GLU A 11 -10.45 -5.49 5.99
C GLU A 11 -11.27 -5.69 4.70
N VAL A 12 -12.38 -6.41 4.80
CA VAL A 12 -13.30 -6.66 3.66
C VAL A 12 -14.45 -5.67 3.61
N SER A 13 -14.67 -4.88 4.67
CA SER A 13 -15.72 -3.88 4.72
C SER A 13 -15.56 -2.83 3.63
N ARG A 14 -16.68 -2.50 2.99
CA ARG A 14 -16.81 -1.45 1.98
C ARG A 14 -17.80 -0.36 2.41
N TYR A 15 -18.17 -0.35 3.70
CA TYR A 15 -19.03 0.65 4.27
C TYR A 15 -18.26 1.95 4.53
N GLU A 16 -18.84 3.09 4.16
CA GLU A 16 -18.36 4.41 4.58
C GLU A 16 -18.96 4.71 5.95
N ASP A 17 -18.11 4.73 6.96
CA ASP A 17 -18.52 5.07 8.31
C ASP A 17 -18.57 6.62 8.45
N PRO A 18 -19.74 7.20 8.81
CA PRO A 18 -19.90 8.64 9.00
C PRO A 18 -18.90 9.24 9.99
N ASP A 19 -18.39 8.45 10.93
CA ASP A 19 -17.38 8.90 11.90
C ASP A 19 -16.05 9.28 11.22
N PHE A 20 -15.83 8.90 9.95
CA PHE A 20 -14.68 9.34 9.16
C PHE A 20 -14.94 10.60 8.32
N GLU A 21 -16.11 11.25 8.36
CA GLU A 21 -16.35 12.46 7.55
C GLU A 21 -15.36 13.59 7.88
N GLU A 22 -15.11 13.87 9.16
CA GLU A 22 -14.14 14.89 9.57
C GLU A 22 -12.72 14.51 9.13
N VAL A 23 -12.38 13.22 9.23
CA VAL A 23 -11.07 12.71 8.82
C VAL A 23 -10.93 12.76 7.29
N ALA A 24 -11.98 12.48 6.54
CA ALA A 24 -12.01 12.58 5.08
C ALA A 24 -11.88 14.03 4.62
N GLN A 25 -12.52 14.98 5.31
CA GLN A 25 -12.33 16.39 5.06
C GLN A 25 -10.87 16.81 5.31
N TYR A 26 -10.26 16.37 6.42
CA TYR A 26 -8.88 16.71 6.75
C TYR A 26 -7.84 16.03 5.83
N ASN A 27 -7.94 14.70 5.67
CA ASN A 27 -6.98 13.88 4.93
C ASN A 27 -7.23 13.87 3.42
N CYS A 28 -8.43 14.15 2.95
CA CYS A 28 -8.78 14.05 1.54
C CYS A 28 -9.38 15.34 0.96
N ASN A 29 -9.63 16.37 1.77
CA ASN A 29 -10.39 17.55 1.32
C ASN A 29 -11.76 17.15 0.73
N GLU A 30 -12.34 16.09 1.27
CA GLU A 30 -13.62 15.52 0.83
C GLU A 30 -14.78 16.24 1.51
N ASP A 31 -15.51 17.05 0.74
CA ASP A 31 -16.77 17.67 1.18
C ASP A 31 -17.95 16.91 0.55
N PRO A 32 -18.86 16.32 1.34
CA PRO A 32 -20.06 15.64 0.85
C PRO A 32 -20.89 16.46 -0.15
N LYS A 33 -20.92 17.78 -0.01
CA LYS A 33 -21.68 18.69 -0.90
C LYS A 33 -21.05 18.81 -2.29
N THR A 34 -19.73 18.70 -2.39
CA THR A 34 -19.00 18.86 -3.66
C THR A 34 -18.57 17.53 -4.27
N ARG A 35 -18.62 16.44 -3.49
CA ARG A 35 -18.25 15.08 -3.89
C ARG A 35 -18.89 14.64 -5.22
N PRO A 36 -20.21 14.77 -5.47
CA PRO A 36 -20.81 14.34 -6.74
C PRO A 36 -20.24 15.08 -7.94
N LYS A 37 -19.97 16.38 -7.78
CA LYS A 37 -19.41 17.22 -8.84
C LYS A 37 -17.98 16.79 -9.19
N ALA A 38 -17.14 16.52 -8.19
CA ALA A 38 -15.76 16.10 -8.41
C ALA A 38 -15.66 14.73 -9.11
N ILE A 39 -16.57 13.80 -8.77
CA ILE A 39 -16.69 12.49 -9.44
C ILE A 39 -17.05 12.68 -10.91
N GLU A 40 -18.06 13.50 -11.20
CA GLU A 40 -18.49 13.75 -12.58
C GLU A 40 -17.41 14.47 -13.39
N GLU A 41 -16.69 15.41 -12.79
CA GLU A 41 -15.55 16.07 -13.43
C GLU A 41 -14.44 15.07 -13.77
N LEU A 42 -14.09 14.16 -12.85
CA LEU A 42 -13.10 13.12 -13.14
C LEU A 42 -13.57 12.19 -14.27
N ARG A 43 -14.85 11.80 -14.28
CA ARG A 43 -15.44 10.98 -15.34
C ARG A 43 -15.34 11.67 -16.71
N ASN A 44 -15.66 12.95 -16.77
CA ASN A 44 -15.53 13.75 -18.01
C ASN A 44 -14.08 13.86 -18.46
N ILE A 45 -13.14 14.12 -17.54
CA ILE A 45 -11.70 14.18 -17.88
C ILE A 45 -11.21 12.86 -18.48
N ILE A 46 -11.60 11.71 -17.91
CA ILE A 46 -11.24 10.38 -18.44
C ILE A 46 -11.74 10.24 -19.88
N TYR A 47 -13.02 10.56 -20.12
CA TYR A 47 -13.64 10.43 -21.43
C TYR A 47 -13.03 11.38 -22.47
N GLU A 48 -12.91 12.66 -22.14
CA GLU A 48 -12.45 13.70 -23.07
C GLU A 48 -10.99 13.53 -23.47
N ARG A 49 -10.13 13.10 -22.53
CA ARG A 49 -8.69 12.96 -22.80
C ARG A 49 -8.31 11.63 -23.42
N GLY A 50 -9.01 10.54 -23.07
CA GLY A 50 -8.70 9.20 -23.57
C GLY A 50 -7.28 8.71 -23.26
N GLU A 51 -6.61 9.30 -22.26
CA GLU A 51 -5.22 8.95 -21.88
C GLU A 51 -5.14 7.61 -21.12
N CYS A 52 -6.24 7.18 -20.49
CA CYS A 52 -6.36 5.86 -19.87
C CYS A 52 -7.74 5.23 -20.11
N ASN A 53 -7.80 3.90 -20.00
CA ASN A 53 -9.03 3.11 -20.16
C ASN A 53 -9.23 2.26 -18.89
N PRO A 54 -9.67 2.88 -17.78
CA PRO A 54 -9.85 2.16 -16.53
C PRO A 54 -10.96 1.11 -16.66
N ARG A 55 -10.82 -0.03 -15.97
CA ARG A 55 -11.83 -1.10 -15.99
C ARG A 55 -13.19 -0.64 -15.44
N ARG A 56 -13.16 0.33 -14.52
CA ARG A 56 -14.32 0.81 -13.77
C ARG A 56 -14.31 2.34 -13.73
N THR A 57 -15.50 2.93 -13.73
CA THR A 57 -15.74 4.37 -13.62
C THR A 57 -16.97 4.69 -12.76
N ASP A 58 -17.42 3.72 -11.97
CA ASP A 58 -18.43 3.96 -10.94
C ASP A 58 -17.85 4.78 -9.79
N ASP A 59 -18.73 5.41 -9.02
CA ASP A 59 -18.38 6.39 -7.98
C ASP A 59 -17.42 5.80 -6.94
N ALA A 60 -17.66 4.57 -6.48
CA ALA A 60 -16.80 3.91 -5.49
C ALA A 60 -15.38 3.66 -6.00
N TYR A 61 -15.23 3.34 -7.30
CA TYR A 61 -13.91 3.19 -7.92
C TYR A 61 -13.20 4.54 -8.09
N LEU A 62 -13.90 5.57 -8.56
CA LEU A 62 -13.33 6.91 -8.79
C LEU A 62 -12.92 7.60 -7.49
N LEU A 63 -13.67 7.37 -6.39
CA LEU A 63 -13.35 7.90 -5.06
C LEU A 63 -11.97 7.48 -4.57
N ARG A 64 -11.47 6.29 -4.91
CA ARG A 64 -10.12 5.82 -4.57
C ARG A 64 -9.06 6.86 -4.99
N PHE A 65 -9.18 7.34 -6.23
CA PHE A 65 -8.23 8.27 -6.83
C PHE A 65 -8.44 9.71 -6.36
N LEU A 66 -9.70 10.14 -6.20
CA LEU A 66 -10.04 11.47 -5.68
C LEU A 66 -9.54 11.65 -4.24
N ARG A 67 -9.83 10.70 -3.35
CA ARG A 67 -9.37 10.71 -1.95
C ARG A 67 -7.85 10.81 -1.85
N CYS A 68 -7.15 9.98 -2.62
CA CYS A 68 -5.69 9.96 -2.69
C CYS A 68 -5.08 11.29 -3.23
N ARG A 69 -5.86 12.07 -3.97
CA ARG A 69 -5.40 13.32 -4.62
C ARG A 69 -6.15 14.55 -4.14
N LYS A 70 -6.58 14.52 -2.88
CA LYS A 70 -7.18 15.65 -2.17
C LYS A 70 -8.39 16.25 -2.92
N PHE A 71 -9.18 15.39 -3.58
CA PHE A 71 -10.32 15.78 -4.40
C PHE A 71 -10.00 16.74 -5.55
N ILE A 72 -8.79 16.66 -6.12
CA ILE A 72 -8.40 17.41 -7.33
C ILE A 72 -8.52 16.48 -8.55
N PRO A 73 -9.57 16.60 -9.39
CA PRO A 73 -9.84 15.64 -10.48
C PRO A 73 -8.68 15.49 -11.46
N ALA A 74 -8.02 16.60 -11.84
CA ALA A 74 -6.86 16.55 -12.73
C ALA A 74 -5.67 15.75 -12.16
N LEU A 75 -5.45 15.79 -10.84
CA LEU A 75 -4.40 15.00 -10.19
C LEU A 75 -4.82 13.54 -10.00
N ALA A 76 -6.11 13.29 -9.73
CA ALA A 76 -6.69 11.95 -9.70
C ALA A 76 -6.52 11.25 -11.06
N HIS A 77 -6.84 11.94 -12.16
CA HIS A 77 -6.63 11.42 -13.51
C HIS A 77 -5.17 11.06 -13.80
N LYS A 78 -4.21 11.94 -13.45
CA LYS A 78 -2.77 11.64 -13.57
C LYS A 78 -2.32 10.42 -12.75
N LEU A 79 -2.97 10.14 -11.62
CA LEU A 79 -2.72 8.93 -10.85
C LEU A 79 -3.34 7.71 -11.54
N MET A 80 -4.57 7.82 -12.06
CA MET A 80 -5.21 6.73 -12.81
C MET A 80 -4.38 6.29 -14.01
N ILE A 81 -3.82 7.23 -14.78
CA ILE A 81 -2.90 6.91 -15.89
C ILE A 81 -1.73 6.07 -15.39
N ARG A 82 -1.05 6.50 -14.32
CA ARG A 82 0.09 5.76 -13.75
C ARG A 82 -0.28 4.37 -13.23
N TYR A 83 -1.45 4.25 -12.62
CA TYR A 83 -1.98 2.96 -12.16
C TYR A 83 -2.24 2.01 -13.34
N GLU A 84 -2.94 2.47 -14.38
CA GLU A 84 -3.23 1.67 -15.57
C GLU A 84 -1.97 1.34 -16.38
N ASP A 85 -1.00 2.26 -16.46
CA ASP A 85 0.29 2.02 -17.11
C ASP A 85 1.11 0.96 -16.37
N LEU A 86 1.11 0.98 -15.02
CA LEU A 86 1.76 -0.05 -14.23
C LEU A 86 1.18 -1.43 -14.53
N ARG A 87 -0.16 -1.52 -14.58
CA ARG A 87 -0.89 -2.75 -14.90
C ARG A 87 -0.55 -3.28 -16.29
N LYS A 88 -0.58 -2.41 -17.30
CA LYS A 88 -0.23 -2.76 -18.69
C LYS A 88 1.23 -3.18 -18.83
N LYS A 89 2.13 -2.54 -18.08
CA LYS A 89 3.57 -2.79 -18.16
C LYS A 89 3.99 -4.09 -17.45
N TYR A 90 3.29 -4.47 -16.38
CA TYR A 90 3.64 -5.65 -15.57
C TYR A 90 2.46 -6.60 -15.34
N PRO A 91 1.80 -7.11 -16.41
CA PRO A 91 0.64 -7.98 -16.27
C PRO A 91 0.96 -9.30 -15.54
N HIS A 92 2.21 -9.79 -15.67
CA HIS A 92 2.67 -11.02 -15.01
C HIS A 92 2.63 -10.97 -13.48
N LEU A 93 2.57 -9.77 -12.87
CA LEU A 93 2.44 -9.65 -11.41
C LEU A 93 1.01 -10.03 -10.94
N TYR A 94 0.02 -9.88 -11.81
CA TYR A 94 -1.37 -10.22 -11.49
C TYR A 94 -1.69 -11.70 -11.75
N ASP A 95 -0.92 -12.37 -12.60
CA ASP A 95 -1.07 -13.79 -12.93
C ASP A 95 -0.49 -14.70 -11.84
N CYS A 96 -1.18 -14.78 -10.69
CA CYS A 96 -0.87 -15.70 -9.60
C CYS A 96 -2.10 -16.02 -8.75
N ASN A 97 -1.99 -17.03 -7.87
CA ASN A 97 -2.90 -17.17 -6.74
C ASN A 97 -2.42 -16.27 -5.58
N PRO A 98 -3.16 -15.20 -5.26
CA PRO A 98 -2.72 -14.21 -4.27
C PRO A 98 -2.62 -14.77 -2.85
N PHE A 99 -3.35 -15.85 -2.55
CA PHE A 99 -3.39 -16.47 -1.23
C PHE A 99 -2.43 -17.65 -1.08
N CYS A 100 -1.52 -17.87 -2.04
CA CYS A 100 -0.43 -18.86 -1.97
C CYS A 100 0.96 -18.21 -1.83
N LEU A 101 1.00 -16.99 -1.28
CA LEU A 101 2.21 -16.20 -1.08
C LEU A 101 2.78 -16.34 0.35
N ASP A 102 2.38 -17.34 1.13
CA ASP A 102 2.89 -17.55 2.52
C ASP A 102 4.42 -17.63 2.61
N ARG A 103 5.09 -17.99 1.51
CA ARG A 103 6.55 -18.02 1.40
C ARG A 103 7.22 -16.67 1.66
N VAL A 104 6.51 -15.54 1.54
CA VAL A 104 7.07 -14.20 1.79
C VAL A 104 6.89 -13.73 3.25
N LYS A 105 6.40 -14.58 4.15
CA LYS A 105 6.10 -14.23 5.55
C LYS A 105 7.27 -13.64 6.34
N ASP A 106 8.50 -14.00 6.00
CA ASP A 106 9.67 -13.45 6.68
C ASP A 106 9.98 -12.03 6.21
N VAL A 107 9.56 -11.69 4.99
CA VAL A 107 9.71 -10.35 4.38
C VAL A 107 8.63 -9.39 4.88
N TYR A 108 7.38 -9.85 5.02
CA TYR A 108 6.29 -9.01 5.50
C TYR A 108 6.05 -9.26 6.99
N GLY A 109 6.44 -8.30 7.82
CA GLY A 109 6.29 -8.40 9.27
C GLY A 109 4.85 -8.33 9.75
N GLY A 110 3.95 -7.86 8.90
CA GLY A 110 2.53 -7.69 9.20
C GLY A 110 2.10 -6.23 9.24
N THR A 111 0.91 -6.00 9.76
CA THR A 111 0.30 -4.66 9.87
C THR A 111 0.00 -4.31 11.32
N LEU A 112 0.12 -3.03 11.65
CA LEU A 112 -0.15 -2.48 12.98
C LEU A 112 -1.56 -1.88 13.05
N PRO A 113 -2.07 -1.51 14.25
CA PRO A 113 -3.36 -0.85 14.36
C PRO A 113 -3.45 0.41 13.51
N ASP A 114 -4.66 0.70 13.00
CA ASP A 114 -4.95 1.93 12.28
C ASP A 114 -4.69 3.15 13.17
N SER A 115 -3.97 4.12 12.61
CA SER A 115 -3.69 5.41 13.24
C SER A 115 -4.43 6.53 12.50
N PRO A 116 -5.08 7.47 13.18
CA PRO A 116 -5.69 8.64 12.52
C PRO A 116 -4.67 9.51 11.75
N THR A 117 -3.41 9.52 12.20
CA THR A 117 -2.35 10.35 11.62
C THR A 117 -1.40 9.60 10.70
N ASN A 118 -1.19 8.30 10.94
CA ASN A 118 -0.28 7.45 10.15
C ASN A 118 -1.01 6.43 9.28
N GLY A 119 -2.34 6.36 9.34
CA GLY A 119 -3.12 5.33 8.66
C GLY A 119 -2.76 3.92 9.10
N ARG A 120 -2.88 2.95 8.19
CA ARG A 120 -2.41 1.58 8.42
C ARG A 120 -0.90 1.52 8.25
N ILE A 121 -0.18 1.11 9.29
CA ILE A 121 1.27 0.93 9.22
C ILE A 121 1.59 -0.51 8.81
N THR A 122 2.39 -0.69 7.76
CA THR A 122 2.89 -1.99 7.31
C THR A 122 4.38 -2.11 7.52
N ILE A 123 4.83 -3.24 8.06
CA ILE A 123 6.25 -3.53 8.30
C ILE A 123 6.77 -4.49 7.22
N MET A 124 7.85 -4.08 6.54
CA MET A 124 8.57 -4.89 5.56
C MET A 124 10.03 -5.07 6.02
N ARG A 125 10.42 -6.31 6.33
CA ARG A 125 11.75 -6.72 6.81
C ARG A 125 12.58 -7.30 5.67
N PHE A 126 13.04 -6.43 4.76
CA PHE A 126 13.65 -6.88 3.51
C PHE A 126 14.92 -7.71 3.69
N GLY A 127 15.68 -7.50 4.76
CA GLY A 127 16.89 -8.29 5.05
C GLY A 127 16.62 -9.70 5.59
N ARG A 128 15.36 -10.07 5.86
CA ARG A 128 14.94 -11.44 6.20
C ARG A 128 14.55 -12.27 4.97
N TRP A 129 14.69 -11.72 3.78
CA TRP A 129 14.31 -12.40 2.55
C TRP A 129 15.36 -13.45 2.14
N ASP A 130 14.97 -14.73 2.12
CA ASP A 130 15.79 -15.76 1.49
C ASP A 130 15.72 -15.67 -0.04
N THR A 131 16.67 -14.93 -0.61
CA THR A 131 16.82 -14.72 -2.07
C THR A 131 17.08 -15.99 -2.87
N SER A 132 17.39 -17.12 -2.22
CA SER A 132 17.62 -18.41 -2.88
C SER A 132 16.35 -19.27 -2.97
N ALA A 133 15.42 -19.07 -2.03
CA ALA A 133 14.19 -19.85 -1.93
C ALA A 133 12.96 -19.09 -2.48
N VAL A 134 12.95 -17.76 -2.38
CA VAL A 134 11.79 -16.92 -2.71
C VAL A 134 12.15 -15.97 -3.85
N PRO A 135 11.49 -16.06 -5.01
CA PRO A 135 11.68 -15.11 -6.11
C PRO A 135 11.28 -13.69 -5.71
N ILE A 136 11.97 -12.69 -6.25
CA ILE A 136 11.65 -11.28 -5.99
C ILE A 136 10.24 -10.92 -6.47
N GLU A 137 9.78 -11.58 -7.54
CA GLU A 137 8.45 -11.41 -8.09
C GLU A 137 7.38 -11.74 -7.04
N ASP A 138 7.57 -12.77 -6.22
CA ASP A 138 6.58 -13.13 -5.20
C ASP A 138 6.52 -12.07 -4.07
N VAL A 139 7.66 -11.44 -3.76
CA VAL A 139 7.70 -10.28 -2.85
C VAL A 139 6.91 -9.12 -3.46
N VAL A 140 7.20 -8.74 -4.71
CA VAL A 140 6.49 -7.65 -5.39
C VAL A 140 4.99 -7.93 -5.53
N ARG A 141 4.60 -9.15 -5.89
CA ARG A 141 3.20 -9.59 -5.98
C ARG A 141 2.48 -9.47 -4.65
N CYS A 142 3.15 -9.76 -3.54
CA CYS A 142 2.57 -9.61 -2.22
C CYS A 142 2.28 -8.15 -1.87
N ALA A 143 3.25 -7.24 -2.07
CA ALA A 143 3.00 -5.81 -1.88
C ALA A 143 1.87 -5.30 -2.77
N LEU A 144 1.85 -5.73 -4.04
CA LEU A 144 0.80 -5.40 -4.98
C LEU A 144 -0.59 -5.85 -4.50
N LEU A 145 -0.70 -7.09 -4.02
CA LEU A 145 -1.94 -7.62 -3.45
C LEU A 145 -2.40 -6.82 -2.23
N MET A 146 -1.49 -6.51 -1.31
CA MET A 146 -1.78 -5.70 -0.13
C MET A 146 -2.31 -4.32 -0.51
N ASP A 147 -1.69 -3.66 -1.50
CA ASP A 147 -2.11 -2.35 -1.98
C ASP A 147 -3.49 -2.41 -2.69
N GLU A 148 -3.75 -3.44 -3.50
CA GLU A 148 -5.06 -3.62 -4.15
C GLU A 148 -6.18 -3.83 -3.12
N ILE A 149 -5.95 -4.68 -2.10
CA ILE A 149 -6.92 -4.90 -1.01
C ILE A 149 -7.12 -3.63 -0.19
N ALA A 150 -6.05 -2.91 0.14
CA ALA A 150 -6.14 -1.66 0.89
C ALA A 150 -6.90 -0.58 0.10
N ALA A 151 -6.66 -0.48 -1.22
CA ALA A 151 -7.35 0.48 -2.08
C ALA A 151 -8.86 0.19 -2.20
N MET A 152 -9.29 -1.05 -1.98
CA MET A 152 -10.70 -1.41 -1.94
C MET A 152 -11.40 -0.97 -0.64
N GLN A 153 -10.67 -0.68 0.44
CA GLN A 153 -11.24 -0.29 1.74
C GLN A 153 -11.51 1.23 1.80
N PRO A 154 -12.77 1.70 1.90
CA PRO A 154 -13.05 3.14 2.03
C PRO A 154 -12.35 3.77 3.23
N LYS A 155 -12.28 3.05 4.35
CA LYS A 155 -11.54 3.46 5.55
C LYS A 155 -10.08 3.76 5.25
N LEU A 156 -9.36 2.89 4.54
CA LEU A 156 -7.94 3.12 4.21
C LEU A 156 -7.73 4.12 3.08
N GLN A 157 -8.71 4.34 2.21
CA GLN A 157 -8.67 5.44 1.24
C GLN A 157 -8.63 6.81 1.96
N VAL A 158 -9.29 6.93 3.11
CA VAL A 158 -9.35 8.13 3.95
C VAL A 158 -8.18 8.20 4.95
N LEU A 159 -7.92 7.12 5.69
CA LEU A 159 -6.87 7.07 6.69
C LEU A 159 -5.47 7.05 6.08
N GLY A 160 -5.32 6.46 4.89
CA GLY A 160 -4.03 6.27 4.26
C GLY A 160 -3.20 5.14 4.88
N VAL A 161 -1.92 5.13 4.52
CA VAL A 161 -0.95 4.10 4.89
C VAL A 161 0.41 4.72 5.21
N THR A 162 1.19 3.99 6.00
CA THR A 162 2.60 4.26 6.29
C THR A 162 3.39 2.96 6.15
N ILE A 163 4.58 3.02 5.59
CA ILE A 163 5.42 1.84 5.36
C ILE A 163 6.69 1.97 6.19
N ILE A 164 7.00 0.96 6.99
CA ILE A 164 8.29 0.81 7.65
C ILE A 164 9.09 -0.25 6.90
N VAL A 165 10.23 0.15 6.33
CA VAL A 165 11.18 -0.73 5.66
C VAL A 165 12.39 -0.93 6.58
N ASP A 166 12.46 -2.14 7.10
CA ASP A 166 13.51 -2.59 7.99
C ASP A 166 14.57 -3.35 7.21
N LEU A 167 15.77 -2.78 7.15
CA LEU A 167 16.88 -3.27 6.34
C LEU A 167 17.92 -4.03 7.16
N GLU A 168 17.61 -4.42 8.40
CA GLU A 168 18.48 -5.29 9.20
C GLU A 168 18.69 -6.61 8.46
N GLY A 169 19.94 -7.02 8.25
CA GLY A 169 20.29 -8.21 7.47
C GLY A 169 20.37 -8.01 5.94
N LEU A 170 20.15 -6.78 5.44
CA LEU A 170 20.32 -6.48 4.03
C LEU A 170 21.75 -6.79 3.57
N SER A 171 21.86 -7.53 2.48
CA SER A 171 23.13 -8.02 1.95
C SER A 171 23.21 -7.81 0.43
N VAL A 172 24.39 -8.07 -0.14
CA VAL A 172 24.60 -7.97 -1.59
C VAL A 172 23.74 -8.98 -2.37
N SER A 173 23.39 -10.14 -1.80
CA SER A 173 22.51 -11.10 -2.48
C SER A 173 21.13 -10.51 -2.75
N HIS A 174 20.59 -9.73 -1.81
CA HIS A 174 19.34 -9.00 -1.98
C HIS A 174 19.46 -7.92 -3.06
N VAL A 175 20.51 -7.10 -2.99
CA VAL A 175 20.72 -5.99 -3.94
C VAL A 175 20.85 -6.49 -5.38
N ARG A 176 21.47 -7.66 -5.59
CA ARG A 176 21.61 -8.28 -6.93
C ARG A 176 20.27 -8.60 -7.61
N GLN A 177 19.20 -8.76 -6.84
CA GLN A 177 17.87 -9.03 -7.38
C GLN A 177 17.15 -7.76 -7.85
N LEU A 178 17.65 -6.58 -7.47
CA LEU A 178 17.01 -5.28 -7.72
C LEU A 178 17.41 -4.73 -9.10
N THR A 179 16.89 -5.35 -10.15
CA THR A 179 17.01 -4.79 -11.51
C THR A 179 16.26 -3.44 -11.59
N PRO A 180 16.56 -2.58 -12.57
CA PRO A 180 15.81 -1.33 -12.76
C PRO A 180 14.30 -1.54 -12.90
N ALA A 181 13.86 -2.66 -13.50
CA ALA A 181 12.45 -3.00 -13.60
C ALA A 181 11.82 -3.30 -12.24
N ILE A 182 12.49 -4.10 -11.40
CA ILE A 182 12.05 -4.39 -10.03
C ILE A 182 12.04 -3.12 -9.17
N ALA A 183 13.08 -2.30 -9.24
CA ALA A 183 13.14 -1.05 -8.48
C ALA A 183 12.02 -0.09 -8.88
N HIS A 184 11.70 0.01 -10.17
CA HIS A 184 10.54 0.77 -10.64
C HIS A 184 9.24 0.20 -10.07
N GLN A 185 9.03 -1.13 -10.09
CA GLN A 185 7.84 -1.77 -9.50
C GLN A 185 7.70 -1.41 -8.01
N ILE A 186 8.77 -1.58 -7.22
CA ILE A 186 8.73 -1.30 -5.77
C ILE A 186 8.42 0.18 -5.50
N VAL A 187 9.08 1.11 -6.21
CA VAL A 187 8.81 2.55 -6.04
C VAL A 187 7.38 2.90 -6.44
N SER A 188 6.85 2.24 -7.49
CA SER A 188 5.45 2.39 -7.88
C SER A 188 4.47 1.98 -6.77
N LEU A 189 4.74 0.87 -6.09
CA LEU A 189 3.94 0.35 -4.97
C LEU A 189 4.09 1.18 -3.69
N MET A 190 5.24 1.83 -3.47
CA MET A 190 5.45 2.73 -2.31
C MET A 190 4.71 4.09 -2.39
N GLY A 191 3.58 4.16 -3.09
CA GLY A 191 2.68 5.32 -3.11
C GLY A 191 2.85 6.25 -4.32
N VAL A 192 3.60 5.85 -5.35
CA VAL A 192 3.71 6.63 -6.60
C VAL A 192 2.54 6.31 -7.54
N SER A 193 2.22 5.03 -7.75
CA SER A 193 1.26 4.59 -8.78
C SER A 193 -0.05 4.02 -8.21
N PHE A 194 -0.16 3.86 -6.90
CA PHE A 194 -1.36 3.32 -6.24
C PHE A 194 -2.25 4.42 -5.63
N PRO A 195 -3.59 4.23 -5.63
CA PRO A 195 -4.54 5.18 -5.05
C PRO A 195 -4.66 5.07 -3.53
N LEU A 196 -3.52 5.11 -2.85
CA LEU A 196 -3.42 5.12 -1.39
C LEU A 196 -2.71 6.38 -0.93
N LEU A 197 -3.26 7.04 0.09
CA LEU A 197 -2.61 8.19 0.71
C LEU A 197 -1.42 7.69 1.53
N ASN A 198 -0.20 7.87 1.03
CA ASN A 198 1.01 7.52 1.77
C ASN A 198 1.46 8.71 2.64
N HIS A 199 1.46 8.51 3.96
CA HIS A 199 1.91 9.51 4.94
C HIS A 199 3.44 9.50 5.13
N GLY A 200 4.06 8.33 5.01
CA GLY A 200 5.50 8.18 5.24
C GLY A 200 6.06 6.82 4.82
N LEU A 201 7.29 6.85 4.33
CA LEU A 201 8.14 5.69 4.12
C LEU A 201 9.35 5.80 5.05
N HIS A 202 9.40 4.97 6.08
CA HIS A 202 10.41 4.99 7.13
C HIS A 202 11.41 3.86 6.92
N VAL A 203 12.67 4.21 6.66
CA VAL A 203 13.76 3.25 6.47
C VAL A 203 14.60 3.17 7.73
N ILE A 204 14.70 1.98 8.31
CA ILE A 204 15.36 1.72 9.60
C ILE A 204 16.40 0.60 9.48
N ARG A 205 17.32 0.55 10.45
CA ARG A 205 18.34 -0.49 10.65
C ARG A 205 19.14 -0.86 9.39
N TYR A 206 19.61 0.15 8.68
CA TYR A 206 20.41 -0.04 7.48
C TYR A 206 21.91 0.18 7.75
N SER A 207 22.73 -0.53 6.99
CA SER A 207 24.19 -0.38 6.97
C SER A 207 24.66 0.46 5.77
N TRP A 208 25.97 0.51 5.53
CA TRP A 208 26.57 1.18 4.37
C TRP A 208 26.04 0.66 3.01
N ILE A 209 25.53 -0.58 2.96
CA ILE A 209 24.92 -1.20 1.77
C ILE A 209 23.71 -0.39 1.26
N LEU A 210 23.09 0.43 2.11
CA LEU A 210 22.01 1.35 1.72
C LEU A 210 22.41 2.21 0.52
N ASN A 211 23.66 2.66 0.41
CA ASN A 211 24.07 3.53 -0.69
C ASN A 211 23.91 2.86 -2.06
N THR A 212 24.24 1.58 -2.17
CA THR A 212 24.06 0.80 -3.42
C THR A 212 22.58 0.57 -3.71
N PHE A 213 21.81 0.18 -2.69
CA PHE A 213 20.36 0.05 -2.79
C PHE A 213 19.73 1.36 -3.29
N PHE A 214 20.09 2.48 -2.67
CA PHE A 214 19.51 3.77 -2.95
C PHE A 214 19.86 4.31 -4.33
N TYR A 215 21.05 4.02 -4.83
CA TYR A 215 21.46 4.38 -6.18
C TYR A 215 20.53 3.81 -7.25
N VAL A 216 20.05 2.56 -7.07
CA VAL A 216 19.13 1.92 -8.00
C VAL A 216 17.75 2.58 -7.96
N PHE A 217 17.25 2.91 -6.77
CA PHE A 217 15.87 3.37 -6.57
C PHE A 217 15.68 4.85 -6.89
N LYS A 218 16.66 5.71 -6.54
CA LYS A 218 16.50 7.17 -6.56
C LYS A 218 16.04 7.74 -7.91
N GLN A 219 16.38 7.09 -9.02
CA GLN A 219 15.99 7.52 -10.37
C GLN A 219 14.48 7.43 -10.63
N PHE A 220 13.77 6.57 -9.89
CA PHE A 220 12.33 6.35 -10.03
C PHE A 220 11.51 7.14 -9.00
N ILE A 221 12.16 7.75 -8.00
CA ILE A 221 11.50 8.46 -6.89
C ILE A 221 11.18 9.90 -7.34
N PRO A 222 9.90 10.28 -7.49
CA PRO A 222 9.53 11.63 -7.89
C PRO A 222 9.96 12.64 -6.82
N ALA A 223 10.33 13.87 -7.23
CA ALA A 223 10.74 14.94 -6.32
C ALA A 223 9.79 15.13 -5.12
N ALA A 224 8.48 15.08 -5.35
CA ALA A 224 7.47 15.24 -4.30
C ALA A 224 7.43 14.08 -3.28
N ALA A 225 7.91 12.88 -3.64
CA ALA A 225 7.91 11.73 -2.74
C ALA A 225 9.05 11.80 -1.71
N TRP A 226 10.14 12.52 -2.00
CA TRP A 226 11.29 12.66 -1.11
C TRP A 226 10.92 13.23 0.25
N ASN A 227 9.96 14.16 0.30
CA ASN A 227 9.51 14.78 1.55
C ASN A 227 8.81 13.80 2.50
N ARG A 228 8.45 12.60 2.02
CA ARG A 228 7.79 11.54 2.80
C ARG A 228 8.73 10.37 3.11
N MET A 229 9.99 10.44 2.68
CA MET A 229 10.97 9.42 2.96
C MET A 229 11.82 9.82 4.15
N HIS A 230 11.86 8.96 5.15
CA HIS A 230 12.57 9.21 6.40
C HIS A 230 13.59 8.11 6.66
N PHE A 231 14.83 8.50 6.92
CA PHE A 231 15.96 7.59 7.13
C PHE A 231 16.42 7.73 8.57
N HIS A 232 16.23 6.68 9.37
CA HIS A 232 16.47 6.73 10.81
C HIS A 232 17.73 5.98 11.24
N GLY A 233 18.31 5.15 10.37
CA GLY A 233 19.40 4.25 10.73
C GLY A 233 18.97 3.37 11.90
N TYR A 234 19.82 3.30 12.94
CA TYR A 234 19.55 2.55 14.17
C TYR A 234 18.91 3.40 15.27
N ASP A 235 18.64 4.69 15.03
CA ASP A 235 18.04 5.59 16.01
C ASP A 235 16.50 5.48 15.99
N MET A 236 15.95 4.62 16.86
CA MET A 236 14.50 4.47 17.00
C MET A 236 13.82 5.73 17.56
N THR A 237 14.54 6.58 18.29
CA THR A 237 13.96 7.84 18.79
C THR A 237 13.64 8.79 17.63
N SER A 238 14.39 8.71 16.52
CA SER A 238 14.09 9.39 15.27
C SER A 238 12.79 8.88 14.65
N LEU A 239 12.56 7.55 14.63
CA LEU A 239 11.30 6.97 14.17
C LEU A 239 10.11 7.42 15.03
N HIS A 240 10.29 7.46 16.35
CA HIS A 240 9.26 7.83 17.32
C HIS A 240 8.78 9.28 17.22
N LYS A 241 9.53 10.16 16.54
CA LYS A 241 9.09 11.52 16.21
C LYS A 241 8.00 11.55 15.14
N HIS A 242 7.86 10.47 14.36
CA HIS A 242 6.87 10.35 13.30
C HIS A 242 5.72 9.41 13.65
N ILE A 243 6.04 8.31 14.34
CA ILE A 243 5.06 7.29 14.73
C ILE A 243 5.08 7.14 16.25
N ASP A 244 3.93 7.38 16.88
CA ASP A 244 3.82 7.22 18.34
C ASP A 244 4.16 5.76 18.73
N PRO A 245 5.07 5.55 19.71
CA PRO A 245 5.39 4.24 20.24
C PRO A 245 4.18 3.39 20.67
N GLU A 246 3.02 3.97 20.95
CA GLU A 246 1.78 3.23 21.21
C GLU A 246 1.35 2.35 20.04
N TYR A 247 1.62 2.74 18.78
CA TYR A 247 1.28 1.97 17.59
C TYR A 247 2.37 0.98 17.19
N LEU A 248 3.60 1.14 17.68
CA LEU A 248 4.74 0.31 17.32
C LEU A 248 4.86 -0.94 18.21
N PRO A 249 5.34 -2.08 17.67
CA PRO A 249 5.65 -3.25 18.48
C PRO A 249 6.92 -3.04 19.32
N PRO A 250 7.15 -3.87 20.36
CA PRO A 250 8.33 -3.76 21.23
C PRO A 250 9.66 -3.85 20.47
N GLU A 251 9.74 -4.59 19.36
CA GLU A 251 10.98 -4.70 18.57
C GLU A 251 11.45 -3.37 17.97
N TYR A 252 10.55 -2.40 17.81
CA TYR A 252 10.85 -1.04 17.33
C TYR A 252 10.73 -0.01 18.46
N GLY A 253 10.87 -0.44 19.72
CA GLY A 253 10.81 0.43 20.90
C GLY A 253 9.40 0.91 21.25
N GLY A 254 8.36 0.24 20.76
CA GLY A 254 6.96 0.56 21.02
C GLY A 254 6.32 -0.26 22.14
N ARG A 255 5.00 -0.05 22.33
CA ARG A 255 4.18 -0.70 23.36
C ARG A 255 3.00 -1.50 22.79
N SER A 256 2.74 -1.40 21.48
CA SER A 256 1.64 -2.11 20.84
C SER A 256 1.81 -3.61 20.92
N ARG A 257 0.73 -4.31 21.26
CA ARG A 257 0.64 -5.78 21.21
C ARG A 257 -0.32 -6.27 20.13
N GLN A 258 -0.86 -5.35 19.33
CA GLN A 258 -1.93 -5.61 18.36
C GLN A 258 -1.39 -5.74 16.93
N THR A 259 -0.17 -6.26 16.78
CA THR A 259 0.40 -6.55 15.46
C THR A 259 -0.31 -7.75 14.86
N ILE A 260 -0.93 -7.57 13.70
CA ILE A 260 -1.44 -8.67 12.89
C ILE A 260 -0.27 -9.12 12.01
N THR A 261 0.24 -10.32 12.25
CA THR A 261 1.33 -10.89 11.43
C THR A 261 0.86 -11.08 9.99
N PHE A 262 1.81 -11.15 9.04
CA PHE A 262 1.44 -11.39 7.64
C PHE A 262 0.67 -12.71 7.46
N GLU A 263 1.08 -13.77 8.16
CA GLU A 263 0.38 -15.06 8.10
C GLU A 263 -1.07 -14.97 8.62
N GLU A 264 -1.31 -14.21 9.69
CA GLU A 264 -2.67 -13.96 10.17
C GLU A 264 -3.47 -13.12 9.18
N TRP A 265 -2.86 -12.07 8.62
CA TRP A 265 -3.49 -11.21 7.64
C TRP A 265 -3.92 -11.97 6.39
N VAL A 266 -3.03 -12.75 5.76
CA VAL A 266 -3.36 -13.48 4.52
C VAL A 266 -4.43 -14.55 4.76
N ARG A 267 -4.37 -15.26 5.89
CA ARG A 267 -5.41 -16.24 6.27
C ARG A 267 -6.74 -15.55 6.56
N GLY A 268 -6.71 -14.42 7.26
CA GLY A 268 -7.88 -13.61 7.57
C GLY A 268 -8.58 -13.14 6.30
N VAL A 269 -7.86 -12.46 5.41
CA VAL A 269 -8.41 -12.01 4.13
C VAL A 269 -8.94 -13.19 3.32
N ASN A 270 -8.19 -14.29 3.21
CA ASN A 270 -8.66 -15.47 2.45
C ASN A 270 -9.95 -16.07 3.05
N ARG A 271 -10.10 -16.04 4.38
CA ARG A 271 -11.29 -16.55 5.06
C ARG A 271 -12.51 -15.65 4.89
N TYR A 272 -12.31 -14.34 4.93
CA TYR A 272 -13.39 -13.35 4.94
C TYR A 272 -13.69 -12.71 3.57
N LYS A 273 -12.90 -13.01 2.53
CA LYS A 273 -13.13 -12.50 1.17
C LYS A 273 -14.57 -12.72 0.73
N ASP A 274 -15.20 -11.65 0.26
CA ASP A 274 -16.57 -11.67 -0.25
C ASP A 274 -16.59 -11.82 -1.77
N ASP A 275 -17.79 -11.98 -2.33
CA ASP A 275 -17.96 -12.15 -3.78
C ASP A 275 -17.47 -10.92 -4.57
N PHE A 276 -17.58 -9.72 -3.98
CA PHE A 276 -17.05 -8.50 -4.58
C PHE A 276 -15.52 -8.54 -4.70
N MET A 277 -14.80 -8.80 -3.62
CA MET A 277 -13.33 -8.90 -3.63
C MET A 277 -12.85 -9.99 -4.58
N VAL A 278 -13.51 -11.16 -4.58
CA VAL A 278 -13.16 -12.25 -5.50
C VAL A 278 -13.35 -11.83 -6.95
N SER A 279 -14.45 -11.15 -7.29
CA SER A 279 -14.68 -10.62 -8.65
C SER A 279 -13.62 -9.59 -9.03
N GLU A 280 -13.37 -8.61 -8.16
CA GLU A 280 -12.39 -7.55 -8.39
C GLU A 280 -10.99 -8.11 -8.65
N LEU A 281 -10.53 -9.05 -7.81
CA LEU A 281 -9.22 -9.67 -7.97
C LEU A 281 -9.13 -10.50 -9.26
N ARG A 282 -10.18 -11.25 -9.62
CA ARG A 282 -10.21 -12.00 -10.88
C ARG A 282 -10.15 -11.08 -12.10
N GLU A 283 -10.87 -9.97 -12.08
CA GLU A 283 -10.84 -8.98 -13.17
C GLU A 283 -9.49 -8.25 -13.26
N LEU A 284 -8.71 -8.20 -12.17
CA LEU A 284 -7.33 -7.72 -12.19
C LEU A 284 -6.36 -8.74 -12.80
N GLY A 285 -6.72 -10.03 -12.86
CA GLY A 285 -5.91 -11.12 -13.41
C GLY A 285 -5.55 -12.22 -12.41
N TYR A 286 -5.92 -12.08 -11.14
CA TYR A 286 -5.58 -13.04 -10.09
C TYR A 286 -6.42 -14.33 -10.20
N THR A 287 -5.77 -15.46 -9.92
CA THR A 287 -6.45 -16.76 -9.79
C THR A 287 -6.92 -16.95 -8.35
N VAL A 288 -8.18 -16.58 -8.08
CA VAL A 288 -8.79 -16.70 -6.74
C VAL A 288 -9.85 -17.80 -6.72
N THR A 289 -9.72 -18.78 -5.82
CA THR A 289 -10.78 -19.76 -5.51
C THR A 289 -11.71 -19.19 -4.44
N LYS A 290 -13.00 -19.51 -4.50
CA LYS A 290 -13.97 -19.13 -3.45
C LYS A 290 -13.66 -19.92 -2.18
#